data_AF-A0A0F4TDX1-F1
#
_entry.id   AF-A0A0F4TDX1-F1
#
_cell.length_a   1.000
_cell.length_b   1.000
_cell.length_c   1.000
_cell.angle_alpha   90.00
_cell.angle_beta   90.00
_cell.angle_gamma   90.00
#
_symmetry.space_group_name_H-M   'P 1'
#
loop_
_entity.id
_entity.type
_entity.pdbx_description
1 polymer ?
#
loop_
_entity_poly.entity_id
_entity_poly.type
_entity_poly.pdbx_seq_one_letter_code
_entity_poly.pdbx_strand_id
1 'polypeptide(L)'
;MGLITADIEVYTDNDESVRLTGIPFTFNPGERTIYTGADNTSAVVLRAGWLGLKTEPFKGWQSAHILSVTGTNGDDRVFEVKRNFNTPVQEGEWLWFPAMPQRVETYRS
;
A
#
# COMPACT_ATOMS: atom_id res chain seq x y z
N MET A 1 -1.85 15.46 -16.51
CA MET A 1 -0.99 15.25 -15.34
C MET A 1 -0.26 13.94 -15.58
N GLY A 2 1.08 13.94 -15.60
CA GLY A 2 1.87 12.72 -15.82
C GLY A 2 1.73 11.76 -14.65
N LEU A 3 1.80 10.46 -14.90
CA LEU A 3 1.87 9.45 -13.85
C LEU A 3 3.17 9.64 -13.06
N ILE A 4 3.09 9.58 -11.74
CA ILE A 4 4.27 9.62 -10.86
C ILE A 4 4.92 8.24 -10.92
N THR A 5 6.24 8.20 -11.07
CA THR A 5 7.02 6.96 -11.04
C THR A 5 7.76 6.82 -9.71
N ALA A 6 8.00 5.58 -9.28
CA ALA A 6 8.76 5.28 -8.08
C ALA A 6 9.57 3.99 -8.23
N ASP A 7 10.62 3.88 -7.43
CA ASP A 7 11.22 2.60 -7.08
C ASP A 7 10.41 1.98 -5.94
N ILE A 8 10.03 0.72 -6.09
CA ILE A 8 9.15 0.02 -5.15
C ILE A 8 9.80 -1.28 -4.73
N GLU A 9 9.98 -1.46 -3.44
CA GLU A 9 10.39 -2.72 -2.84
C GLU A 9 9.17 -3.40 -2.21
N VAL A 10 8.89 -4.62 -2.67
CA VAL A 10 7.73 -5.41 -2.25
C VAL A 10 8.22 -6.57 -1.39
N TYR A 11 7.85 -6.56 -0.12
CA TYR A 11 8.14 -7.65 0.80
C TYR A 11 7.01 -8.67 0.75
N THR A 12 7.38 -9.93 0.52
CA THR A 12 6.47 -11.06 0.38
C THR A 12 6.81 -12.15 1.38
N ASP A 13 5.92 -13.11 1.58
CA ASP A 13 6.09 -14.18 2.56
C ASP A 13 7.24 -15.17 2.22
N ASN A 14 7.95 -14.98 1.10
CA ASN A 14 9.02 -15.87 0.62
C ASN A 14 10.45 -15.41 1.00
N ASP A 15 10.61 -14.57 2.03
CA ASP A 15 11.86 -13.97 2.54
C ASP A 15 12.68 -13.10 1.56
N GLU A 16 12.49 -13.24 0.24
CA GLU A 16 13.06 -12.34 -0.77
C GLU A 16 12.09 -11.20 -1.12
N SER A 17 12.60 -9.96 -1.08
CA SER A 17 11.88 -8.79 -1.58
C SER A 17 12.00 -8.68 -3.10
N VAL A 18 10.95 -8.18 -3.76
CA VAL A 18 10.93 -7.90 -5.19
C VAL A 18 11.10 -6.41 -5.40
N ARG A 19 12.11 -6.02 -6.18
CA ARG A 19 12.36 -4.61 -6.52
C ARG A 19 11.82 -4.28 -7.92
N LEU A 20 10.98 -3.26 -7.99
CA LEU A 20 10.43 -2.69 -9.21
C LEU A 20 10.99 -1.27 -9.38
N THR A 21 11.63 -0.97 -10.50
CA THR A 21 12.37 0.29 -10.68
C THR A 21 11.62 1.22 -11.63
N GLY A 22 11.43 2.49 -11.22
CA GLY A 22 10.85 3.53 -12.06
C GLY A 22 9.44 3.24 -12.60
N ILE A 23 8.62 2.48 -11.87
CA ILE A 23 7.28 2.10 -12.33
C ILE A 23 6.23 3.16 -11.99
N PRO A 24 5.21 3.37 -12.84
CA PRO A 24 4.08 4.22 -12.49
C PRO A 24 3.32 3.67 -11.29
N PHE A 25 2.92 4.56 -10.37
CA PHE A 25 2.09 4.20 -9.23
C PHE A 25 1.02 5.25 -8.94
N THR A 26 -0.02 4.84 -8.22
CA THR A 26 -1.05 5.73 -7.67
C THR A 26 -1.54 5.22 -6.33
N PHE A 27 -1.96 6.12 -5.44
CA PHE A 27 -2.57 5.75 -4.17
C PHE A 27 -3.92 6.43 -3.98
N ASN A 28 -4.97 5.61 -3.86
CA ASN A 28 -6.32 6.03 -3.56
C ASN A 28 -6.57 5.82 -2.06
N PRO A 29 -6.65 6.88 -1.24
CA PRO A 29 -6.86 6.72 0.19
C PRO A 29 -8.21 6.06 0.49
N GLY A 30 -8.25 5.20 1.52
CA GLY A 30 -9.48 4.56 1.96
C GLY A 30 -10.40 5.55 2.67
N GLU A 31 -11.69 5.23 2.70
CA GLU A 31 -12.69 6.04 3.40
C GLU A 31 -12.44 6.05 4.92
N ARG A 32 -12.67 7.22 5.52
CA ARG A 32 -12.74 7.36 6.98
C ARG A 32 -14.18 7.14 7.40
N THR A 33 -14.43 6.08 8.17
CA THR A 33 -15.76 5.80 8.72
C THR A 33 -15.71 5.91 10.23
N ILE A 34 -16.78 6.47 10.82
CA ILE A 34 -16.98 6.43 12.27
C ILE A 34 -17.60 5.08 12.60
N TYR A 35 -16.90 4.28 13.40
CA TYR A 35 -17.43 3.06 13.98
C TYR A 35 -17.89 3.37 15.40
N THR A 36 -19.17 3.10 15.71
CA THR A 36 -19.71 3.20 17.07
C THR A 36 -19.82 1.80 17.65
N GLY A 37 -19.09 1.53 18.73
CA GLY A 37 -19.14 0.29 19.48
C GLY A 37 -20.46 0.14 20.24
N ALA A 38 -20.75 -1.09 20.68
CA ALA A 38 -21.94 -1.42 21.45
C ALA A 38 -22.03 -0.69 22.82
N ASP A 39 -20.93 -0.11 23.28
CA ASP A 39 -20.77 0.68 24.49
C ASP A 39 -20.88 2.20 24.26
N ASN A 40 -21.34 2.64 23.08
CA ASN A 40 -21.36 4.04 22.62
C ASN A 40 -19.98 4.70 22.49
N THR A 41 -18.88 3.94 22.48
CA THR A 41 -17.57 4.50 22.10
C THR A 41 -17.51 4.69 20.59
N SER A 42 -17.13 5.89 20.14
CA SER A 42 -16.94 6.17 18.71
C SER A 42 -15.45 6.17 18.39
N ALA A 43 -15.02 5.27 17.51
CA ALA A 43 -13.67 5.21 16.98
C ALA A 43 -13.66 5.58 15.50
N VAL A 44 -12.71 6.41 15.09
CA VAL A 44 -12.48 6.65 13.66
C VAL A 44 -11.68 5.48 13.11
N VAL A 45 -12.28 4.71 12.21
CA VAL A 45 -11.59 3.64 11.50
C VAL A 45 -11.20 4.15 10.12
N LEU A 46 -9.90 4.19 9.85
CA LEU A 46 -9.40 4.40 8.50
C LEU A 46 -9.39 3.04 7.79
N ARG A 47 -10.23 2.89 6.77
CA ARG A 47 -10.17 1.70 5.91
C ARG A 47 -8.90 1.74 5.08
N ALA A 48 -8.40 0.56 4.70
CA ALA A 48 -7.32 0.46 3.74
C ALA A 48 -7.73 1.16 2.44
N GLY A 49 -6.81 1.95 1.89
CA GLY A 49 -6.92 2.47 0.54
C GLY A 49 -6.48 1.42 -0.49
N TRP A 50 -6.24 1.88 -1.70
CA TRP A 50 -5.72 1.07 -2.80
C TRP A 50 -4.45 1.70 -3.35
N LEU A 51 -3.34 0.96 -3.25
CA LEU A 51 -2.08 1.29 -3.92
C LEU A 51 -2.05 0.53 -5.25
N GLY A 52 -2.03 1.26 -6.36
CA GLY A 52 -1.95 0.71 -7.71
C GLY A 52 -0.53 0.80 -8.25
N LEU A 53 0.00 -0.32 -8.71
CA LEU A 53 1.31 -0.44 -9.35
C LEU A 53 1.14 -0.85 -10.81
N LYS A 54 1.69 -0.09 -11.76
CA LYS A 54 1.62 -0.44 -13.16
C LYS A 54 2.77 -1.36 -13.54
N THR A 55 2.56 -2.67 -13.43
CA THR A 55 3.58 -3.69 -13.64
C THR A 55 2.93 -5.03 -13.99
N GLU A 56 3.70 -5.94 -14.60
CA GLU A 56 3.25 -7.31 -14.83
C GLU A 56 3.19 -8.09 -13.50
N PRO A 57 2.28 -9.08 -13.36
CA PRO A 57 2.28 -9.98 -12.22
C PRO A 57 3.64 -10.65 -12.02
N PHE A 58 4.19 -10.53 -10.81
CA PHE A 58 5.48 -11.13 -10.43
C PHE A 58 5.30 -12.14 -9.31
N LYS A 59 6.21 -13.11 -9.18
CA LYS A 59 6.09 -14.18 -8.17
C LYS A 59 5.90 -13.59 -6.77
N GLY A 60 4.85 -14.03 -6.06
CA GLY A 60 4.57 -13.61 -4.68
C GLY A 60 3.82 -12.28 -4.52
N TRP A 61 3.40 -11.61 -5.59
CA TRP A 61 2.69 -10.33 -5.50
C TRP A 61 1.42 -10.40 -4.64
N GLN A 62 0.64 -11.49 -4.72
CA GLN A 62 -0.57 -11.67 -3.91
C GLN A 62 -0.29 -11.87 -2.42
N SER A 63 0.93 -12.29 -2.08
CA SER A 63 1.43 -12.46 -0.71
C SER A 63 2.20 -11.23 -0.21
N ALA A 64 2.14 -10.09 -0.89
CA ALA A 64 2.78 -8.87 -0.42
C ALA A 64 2.22 -8.43 0.95
N HIS A 65 3.09 -8.05 1.87
CA HIS A 65 2.72 -7.54 3.21
C HIS A 65 3.23 -6.12 3.48
N ILE A 66 4.38 -5.72 2.92
CA ILE A 66 4.87 -4.33 2.96
C ILE A 66 5.27 -3.89 1.54
N LEU A 67 4.95 -2.63 1.19
CA LEU A 67 5.48 -1.96 0.01
C LEU A 67 6.20 -0.69 0.43
N SER A 68 7.50 -0.62 0.19
CA SER A 68 8.29 0.60 0.33
C SER A 68 8.33 1.32 -1.01
N VAL A 69 7.92 2.59 -1.04
CA VAL A 69 7.81 3.41 -2.24
C VAL A 69 8.74 4.59 -2.10
N THR A 70 9.73 4.68 -2.98
CA THR A 70 10.63 5.84 -3.10
C THR A 70 10.25 6.61 -4.35
N GLY A 71 9.47 7.67 -4.16
CA GLY A 71 9.01 8.53 -5.24
C GLY A 71 10.17 9.33 -5.86
N THR A 72 10.12 9.56 -7.18
CA THR A 72 11.13 10.37 -7.88
C THR A 72 11.18 11.84 -7.42
N ASN A 73 10.19 12.29 -6.66
CA ASN A 73 10.11 13.59 -6.01
C ASN A 73 10.71 13.62 -4.58
N GLY A 74 11.35 12.53 -4.13
CA GLY A 74 11.91 12.41 -2.78
C GLY A 74 10.87 12.08 -1.70
N ASP A 75 9.71 11.57 -2.10
CA ASP A 75 8.62 11.18 -1.21
C ASP A 75 8.72 9.68 -0.90
N ASP A 76 9.39 9.38 0.21
CA ASP A 76 9.52 8.02 0.72
C ASP A 76 8.31 7.66 1.60
N ARG A 77 7.61 6.60 1.21
CA ARG A 77 6.42 6.12 1.92
C ARG A 77 6.46 4.61 2.07
N VAL A 78 6.05 4.13 3.24
CA VAL A 78 5.86 2.71 3.49
C VAL A 78 4.37 2.43 3.59
N PHE A 79 3.91 1.39 2.91
CA PHE A 79 2.53 0.91 2.96
C PHE A 79 2.50 -0.50 3.53
N GLU A 80 1.54 -0.73 4.43
CA GLU A 80 1.19 -2.06 4.90
C GLU A 80 0.00 -2.59 4.09
N VAL A 81 0.10 -3.82 3.59
CA VAL A 81 -0.99 -4.49 2.90
C VAL A 81 -1.96 -5.08 3.92
N LYS A 82 -3.16 -4.50 4.02
CA LYS A 82 -4.21 -4.93 4.95
C LYS A 82 -5.17 -5.89 4.27
N ARG A 83 -4.92 -7.20 4.41
CA ARG A 83 -5.72 -8.27 3.78
C ARG A 83 -6.99 -8.67 4.54
N ASN A 84 -7.40 -7.88 5.54
CA ASN A 84 -8.54 -8.21 6.42
C ASN A 84 -9.89 -8.23 5.70
N PHE A 85 -10.06 -7.40 4.67
CA PHE A 85 -11.33 -7.23 3.95
C PHE A 85 -11.20 -7.41 2.43
N ASN A 86 -9.99 -7.25 1.89
CA ASN A 86 -9.70 -7.30 0.46
C ASN A 86 -8.39 -8.05 0.24
N THR A 87 -8.24 -8.66 -0.93
CA THR A 87 -6.97 -9.25 -1.39
C THR A 87 -6.39 -8.41 -2.53
N PRO A 88 -5.09 -8.48 -2.80
CA PRO A 88 -4.53 -7.87 -4.01
C PRO A 88 -5.23 -8.40 -5.26
N VAL A 89 -5.47 -7.53 -6.25
CA VAL A 89 -6.16 -7.86 -7.51
C VAL A 89 -5.41 -7.29 -8.71
N GLN A 90 -5.62 -7.87 -9.89
CA GLN A 90 -5.13 -7.33 -11.15
C GLN A 90 -6.29 -6.77 -11.95
N GLU A 91 -6.15 -5.54 -12.43
CA GLU A 91 -7.10 -4.90 -13.34
C GLU A 91 -6.34 -4.26 -14.51
N GLY A 92 -6.41 -4.91 -15.68
CA GLY A 92 -5.62 -4.51 -16.84
C GLY A 92 -4.12 -4.60 -16.55
N GLU A 93 -3.42 -3.47 -16.74
CA GLU A 93 -1.98 -3.33 -16.52
C GLU A 93 -1.62 -2.96 -15.07
N TRP A 94 -2.60 -2.93 -14.16
CA TRP A 94 -2.41 -2.50 -12.78
C TRP A 94 -2.57 -3.66 -11.81
N LEU A 95 -1.61 -3.78 -10.89
CA LEU A 95 -1.74 -4.57 -9.66
C LEU A 95 -2.19 -3.65 -8.54
N TRP A 96 -3.31 -3.97 -7.91
CA TRP A 96 -3.93 -3.19 -6.86
C TRP A 96 -3.78 -3.89 -5.51
N PHE A 97 -3.24 -3.18 -4.53
CA PHE A 97 -2.98 -3.67 -3.19
C PHE A 97 -3.84 -2.90 -2.17
N PRO A 98 -4.59 -3.58 -1.30
CA PRO A 98 -5.30 -2.91 -0.20
C PRO A 98 -4.27 -2.43 0.82
N ALA A 99 -4.03 -1.12 0.86
CA ALA A 99 -2.84 -0.55 1.48
C ALA A 99 -3.16 0.56 2.48
N MET A 100 -2.45 0.58 3.60
CA MET A 100 -2.50 1.66 4.59
C MET A 100 -1.11 2.28 4.74
N PRO A 101 -0.96 3.61 4.55
CA PRO A 101 0.32 4.27 4.73
C PRO A 101 0.72 4.19 6.20
N GLN A 102 1.95 3.75 6.45
CA GLN A 102 2.55 3.75 7.77
C GLN A 102 3.06 5.17 8.06
N ARG A 103 2.72 5.69 9.24
CA ARG A 103 3.43 6.86 9.78
C ARG A 103 4.73 6.35 10.37
N VAL A 104 5.85 6.72 9.76
CA VAL A 104 7.15 6.58 10.40
C VAL A 104 7.25 7.69 11.44
N GLU A 105 6.94 7.39 12.70
CA GLU A 105 7.21 8.31 13.79
C GLU A 105 8.72 8.30 14.06
N THR A 106 9.33 9.48 14.11
CA THR A 106 10.74 9.61 14.48
C THR A 106 10.90 9.13 15.91
N TYR A 107 11.68 8.08 16.13
CA TYR A 107 12.02 7.61 17.48
C TYR A 107 12.71 8.76 18.23
N ARG A 108 12.04 9.31 19.25
CA ARG A 108 12.65 10.23 20.19
C ARG A 108 13.30 9.38 21.29
N SER A 109 14.62 9.24 21.23
CA SER A 109 15.43 8.71 22.34
C SER A 109 15.57 9.75 23.45
#